data_AF-A0A0U5CH54-F1
#
_entry.id   AF-A0A0U5CH54-F1
#
_cell.length_a   1.000
_cell.length_b   1.000
_cell.length_c   1.000
_cell.angle_alpha   90.00
_cell.angle_beta   90.00
_cell.angle_gamma   90.00
#
_symmetry.space_group_name_H-M   'P 1'
#
loop_
_entity.id
_entity.type
_entity.pdbx_description
1 polymer ?
#
loop_
_entity_poly.entity_id
_entity_poly.type
_entity_poly.pdbx_seq_one_letter_code
_entity_poly.pdbx_strand_id
1 'polypeptide(L)'
;MFQATPAPTPINLSIGFPSPSLFPLQQLTHATNTVLSTPSIWHEGMIYGPDEGHFPLRKNIAQWLSRFYHPDSTVATAGGSKIEPERICITGGASQNLACALQVFTDPVVTRSVFVVEPAYFLSFRVFEDAGFAGRLRGIPEDGEGVDVESLKERLKEDEQSSNSDAKVEFCFGA
;
A
#
# COMPACT_ATOMS: atom_id res chain seq x y z
N MET A 1 -43.10 11.96 38.19
CA MET A 1 -41.76 12.38 37.75
C MET A 1 -41.53 11.72 36.39
N PHE A 2 -41.65 12.46 35.29
CA PHE A 2 -41.46 11.89 33.94
C PHE A 2 -39.95 11.81 33.67
N GLN A 3 -39.41 10.59 33.60
CA GLN A 3 -38.03 10.40 33.14
C GLN A 3 -37.99 10.62 31.63
N ALA A 4 -37.15 11.55 31.18
CA ALA A 4 -36.90 11.76 29.77
C ALA A 4 -36.17 10.54 29.19
N THR A 5 -36.67 10.02 28.07
CA THR A 5 -36.01 8.96 27.31
C THR A 5 -34.66 9.49 26.79
N PRO A 6 -33.54 8.77 26.97
CA PRO A 6 -32.26 9.21 26.43
C PRO A 6 -32.34 9.35 24.92
N ALA A 7 -31.72 10.40 24.39
CA ALA A 7 -31.69 10.65 22.95
C ALA A 7 -31.02 9.47 22.21
N PRO A 8 -31.54 9.08 21.03
CA PRO A 8 -30.96 7.99 20.26
C PRO A 8 -29.52 8.32 19.85
N THR A 9 -28.63 7.33 19.99
CA THR A 9 -27.24 7.46 19.54
C THR A 9 -27.21 7.56 18.01
N PRO A 10 -26.53 8.57 17.43
CA PRO A 10 -26.45 8.71 15.98
C PRO A 10 -25.66 7.55 15.36
N ILE A 11 -26.11 7.07 14.20
CA ILE A 11 -25.38 6.08 13.40
C ILE A 11 -24.23 6.80 12.69
N ASN A 12 -22.99 6.40 12.98
CA ASN A 12 -21.80 6.96 12.34
C ASN A 12 -21.33 6.05 11.19
N LEU A 13 -21.49 6.52 9.96
CA LEU A 13 -21.04 5.84 8.73
C LEU A 13 -19.73 6.42 8.17
N SER A 14 -19.04 7.29 8.92
CA SER A 14 -17.87 8.04 8.44
C SER A 14 -16.54 7.34 8.71
N ILE A 15 -16.57 6.17 9.36
CA ILE A 15 -15.37 5.45 9.81
C ILE A 15 -15.25 4.13 9.04
N GLY A 16 -14.09 3.92 8.41
CA GLY A 16 -13.78 2.70 7.65
C GLY A 16 -13.05 1.60 8.44
N PHE A 17 -13.06 1.66 9.77
CA PHE A 17 -12.41 0.64 10.60
C PHE A 17 -13.24 -0.64 10.66
N PRO A 18 -12.58 -1.82 10.74
CA PRO A 18 -13.28 -3.07 10.97
C PRO A 18 -14.00 -3.04 12.33
N SER A 19 -15.12 -3.77 12.42
CA SER A 19 -15.85 -3.95 13.68
C SER A 19 -14.93 -4.59 14.74
N PRO A 20 -14.97 -4.12 16.01
CA PRO A 20 -14.25 -4.76 17.11
C PRO A 20 -14.58 -6.24 17.30
N SER A 21 -15.77 -6.68 16.90
CA SER A 21 -16.16 -8.09 16.95
C SER A 21 -15.35 -9.00 16.02
N LEU A 22 -14.67 -8.42 15.02
CA LEU A 22 -13.79 -9.15 14.09
C LEU A 22 -12.34 -9.19 14.57
N PHE A 23 -12.01 -8.55 15.70
CA PHE A 23 -10.64 -8.51 16.19
C PHE A 23 -10.26 -9.89 16.77
N PRO A 24 -9.17 -10.52 16.30
CA PRO A 24 -8.79 -11.87 16.71
C PRO A 24 -8.04 -11.86 18.05
N LEU A 25 -8.66 -11.30 19.11
CA LEU A 25 -8.02 -11.06 20.40
C LEU A 25 -7.50 -12.34 21.06
N GLN A 26 -8.26 -13.43 20.97
CA GLN A 26 -7.85 -14.73 21.55
C GLN A 26 -6.61 -15.28 20.84
N GLN A 27 -6.59 -15.23 19.51
CA GLN A 27 -5.48 -15.72 18.69
C GLN A 27 -4.22 -14.86 18.90
N LEU A 28 -4.37 -13.53 18.94
CA LEU A 28 -3.26 -12.62 19.21
C LEU A 28 -2.69 -12.82 20.62
N THR A 29 -3.54 -12.99 21.63
CA THR A 29 -3.12 -13.27 23.01
C THR A 29 -2.35 -14.58 23.09
N HIS A 30 -2.88 -15.65 22.49
CA HIS A 30 -2.23 -16.95 22.47
C HIS A 30 -0.87 -16.90 21.75
N ALA A 31 -0.81 -16.31 20.55
CA ALA A 31 0.43 -16.18 19.80
C ALA A 31 1.49 -15.37 20.58
N THR A 32 1.10 -14.26 21.19
CA THR A 32 1.98 -13.41 22.00
C THR A 32 2.54 -14.18 23.19
N ASN A 33 1.70 -14.89 23.94
CA ASN A 33 2.14 -15.71 25.07
C ASN A 33 3.12 -16.81 24.64
N THR A 34 2.85 -17.48 23.52
CA THR A 34 3.74 -18.51 22.96
C THR A 34 5.10 -17.91 22.60
N VAL A 35 5.14 -16.77 21.90
CA VAL A 35 6.39 -16.07 21.52
C VAL A 35 7.19 -15.70 22.77
N LEU A 36 6.57 -15.00 23.72
CA LEU A 36 7.25 -14.45 24.89
C LEU A 36 7.65 -15.52 25.93
N SER A 37 6.95 -16.65 25.96
CA SER A 37 7.27 -17.77 26.86
C SER A 37 8.29 -18.75 26.29
N THR A 38 8.68 -18.61 25.01
CA THR A 38 9.62 -19.51 24.33
C THR A 38 10.96 -18.81 24.06
N PRO A 39 12.03 -19.10 24.83
CA PRO A 39 13.32 -18.42 24.70
C PRO A 39 13.90 -18.35 23.29
N SER A 40 13.79 -19.43 22.53
CA SER A 40 14.31 -19.47 21.15
C SER A 40 13.58 -18.53 20.20
N ILE A 41 12.31 -18.18 20.46
CA ILE A 41 11.52 -17.32 19.58
C ILE A 41 11.71 -15.85 19.96
N TRP A 42 11.51 -15.49 21.25
CA TRP A 42 11.62 -14.08 21.62
C TRP A 42 13.07 -13.57 21.51
N HIS A 43 14.08 -14.40 21.77
CA HIS A 43 15.47 -13.96 21.68
C HIS A 43 15.84 -13.55 20.25
N GLU A 44 15.44 -14.34 19.24
CA GLU A 44 15.61 -13.98 17.83
C GLU A 44 14.73 -12.79 17.42
N GLY A 45 13.50 -12.72 17.93
CA GLY A 45 12.57 -11.63 17.60
C GLY A 45 12.90 -10.26 18.21
N MET A 46 13.79 -10.20 19.21
CA MET A 46 14.17 -8.97 19.93
C MET A 46 15.53 -8.40 19.50
N ILE A 47 16.19 -9.03 18.53
CA ILE A 47 17.44 -8.52 17.93
C ILE A 47 17.19 -8.00 16.51
N TYR A 48 18.20 -7.41 15.89
CA TYR A 48 18.12 -7.02 14.48
C TYR A 48 17.81 -8.23 13.60
N GLY A 49 16.90 -8.04 12.64
CA GLY A 49 16.49 -9.06 11.68
C GLY A 49 16.90 -8.72 10.24
N PRO A 50 16.55 -9.58 9.28
CA PRO A 50 16.78 -9.34 7.85
C PRO A 50 16.00 -8.12 7.35
N ASP A 51 16.55 -7.42 6.36
CA ASP A 51 15.95 -6.21 5.77
C ASP A 51 14.56 -6.46 5.17
N GLU A 52 14.33 -7.63 4.57
CA GLU A 52 13.02 -7.99 4.00
C GLU A 52 11.99 -8.39 5.07
N GLY A 53 12.45 -8.60 6.31
CA GLY A 53 11.64 -9.05 7.43
C GLY A 53 11.64 -10.57 7.65
N HIS A 54 11.01 -10.98 8.75
CA HIS A 54 11.01 -12.36 9.26
C HIS A 54 10.53 -13.39 8.21
N PHE A 55 11.43 -14.27 7.78
CA PHE A 55 11.17 -15.19 6.66
C PHE A 55 9.96 -16.13 6.88
N PRO A 56 9.75 -16.76 8.05
CA PRO A 56 8.56 -17.55 8.31
C PRO A 56 7.24 -16.77 8.13
N LEU A 57 7.21 -15.49 8.50
CA LEU A 57 6.04 -14.63 8.25
C LEU A 57 5.82 -14.42 6.75
N ARG A 58 6.87 -14.04 6.02
CA ARG A 58 6.81 -13.86 4.56
C ARG A 58 6.34 -15.12 3.84
N LYS A 59 6.81 -16.30 4.27
CA LYS A 59 6.37 -17.59 3.73
C LYS A 59 4.88 -17.85 3.96
N ASN A 60 4.36 -17.54 5.15
CA ASN A 60 2.93 -17.70 5.43
C ASN A 60 2.07 -16.73 4.61
N ILE A 61 2.50 -15.47 4.47
CA ILE A 61 1.83 -14.47 3.63
C ILE A 61 1.83 -14.94 2.17
N ALA A 62 2.98 -15.34 1.63
CA ALA A 62 3.12 -15.88 0.27
C ALA A 62 2.16 -17.04 0.00
N GLN A 63 2.07 -18.00 0.93
CA GLN A 63 1.14 -19.12 0.83
C GLN A 63 -0.32 -18.66 0.87
N TRP A 64 -0.68 -17.71 1.74
CA TRP A 64 -2.03 -17.17 1.83
C TRP A 64 -2.42 -16.41 0.55
N LEU A 65 -1.57 -15.50 0.07
CA LEU A 65 -1.78 -14.76 -1.17
C LEU A 65 -1.89 -15.70 -2.38
N SER A 66 -1.05 -16.74 -2.44
CA SER A 66 -1.13 -17.73 -3.52
C SER A 66 -2.49 -18.43 -3.55
N ARG A 67 -3.01 -18.85 -2.39
CA ARG A 67 -4.34 -19.46 -2.32
C ARG A 67 -5.47 -18.50 -2.69
N PHE A 68 -5.32 -17.22 -2.34
CA PHE A 68 -6.34 -16.20 -2.56
C PHE A 68 -6.40 -15.73 -4.01
N TYR A 69 -5.26 -15.36 -4.60
CA TYR A 69 -5.17 -14.80 -5.94
C TYR A 69 -4.96 -15.85 -7.04
N HIS A 70 -4.46 -17.04 -6.70
CA HIS A 70 -4.21 -18.13 -7.65
C HIS A 70 -4.81 -19.47 -7.17
N PRO A 71 -6.13 -19.52 -6.89
CA PRO A 71 -6.77 -20.74 -6.39
C PRO A 71 -6.66 -21.93 -7.36
N ASP A 72 -6.65 -21.64 -8.68
CA ASP A 72 -6.67 -22.65 -9.75
C ASP A 72 -5.30 -22.88 -10.41
N SER A 73 -4.19 -22.63 -9.71
CA SER A 73 -2.80 -22.72 -10.21
C SER A 73 -2.41 -24.14 -10.71
N THR A 74 -2.96 -24.52 -11.85
CA THR A 74 -2.64 -25.67 -12.70
C THR A 74 -2.17 -25.21 -14.09
N VAL A 75 -2.29 -23.92 -14.40
CA VAL A 75 -1.89 -23.33 -15.68
C VAL A 75 -0.74 -22.37 -15.45
N ALA A 76 0.45 -22.77 -15.86
CA ALA A 76 1.62 -21.91 -15.98
C ALA A 76 1.43 -20.93 -17.16
N THR A 77 0.54 -19.95 -17.03
CA THR A 77 0.62 -18.74 -17.86
C THR A 77 1.58 -17.74 -17.20
N ALA A 78 2.05 -16.75 -17.97
CA ALA A 78 3.16 -15.86 -17.63
C ALA A 78 3.03 -15.04 -16.33
N GLY A 79 1.92 -15.16 -15.58
CA GLY A 79 1.72 -14.60 -14.24
C GLY A 79 1.10 -15.58 -13.22
N GLY A 80 1.04 -16.89 -13.53
CA GLY A 80 0.38 -17.95 -12.75
C GLY A 80 1.35 -18.83 -11.95
N SER A 81 2.45 -18.26 -11.46
CA SER A 81 3.32 -18.94 -10.49
C SER A 81 2.83 -18.70 -9.08
N LYS A 82 3.05 -19.67 -8.20
CA LYS A 82 2.98 -19.46 -6.74
C LYS A 82 3.74 -18.18 -6.36
N ILE A 83 3.16 -17.38 -5.49
CA ILE A 83 3.81 -16.18 -4.95
C ILE A 83 4.91 -16.65 -4.02
N GLU A 84 6.15 -16.26 -4.32
CA GLU A 84 7.33 -16.68 -3.57
C GLU A 84 7.67 -15.70 -2.44
N PRO A 85 8.20 -16.16 -1.29
CA PRO A 85 8.53 -15.31 -0.14
C PRO A 85 9.57 -14.21 -0.45
N GLU A 86 10.41 -14.41 -1.45
CA GLU A 86 11.44 -13.46 -1.93
C GLU A 86 10.82 -12.24 -2.63
N ARG A 87 9.54 -12.32 -3.01
CA ARG A 87 8.77 -11.22 -3.62
C ARG A 87 8.01 -10.40 -2.58
N ILE A 88 8.19 -10.68 -1.29
CA ILE A 88 7.49 -10.04 -0.17
C ILE A 88 8.51 -9.36 0.73
N CYS A 89 8.25 -8.12 1.10
CA CYS A 89 8.97 -7.38 2.13
C CYS A 89 7.98 -6.91 3.20
N ILE A 90 8.35 -7.00 4.48
CA ILE A 90 7.53 -6.52 5.59
C ILE A 90 7.85 -5.05 5.85
N THR A 91 6.82 -4.21 5.82
CA THR A 91 6.95 -2.77 6.09
C THR A 91 6.14 -2.38 7.32
N GLY A 92 6.36 -1.17 7.83
CA GLY A 92 5.55 -0.52 8.88
C GLY A 92 4.15 -0.08 8.41
N GLY A 93 3.59 -0.73 7.38
CA GLY A 93 2.27 -0.44 6.83
C GLY A 93 2.29 0.17 5.43
N ALA A 94 1.09 0.30 4.84
CA ALA A 94 0.92 0.77 3.47
C ALA A 94 1.43 2.21 3.26
N SER A 95 1.19 3.12 4.22
CA SER A 95 1.63 4.51 4.12
C SER A 95 3.15 4.66 4.12
N GLN A 96 3.85 3.93 5.00
CA GLN A 96 5.31 3.92 4.99
C GLN A 96 5.85 3.34 3.68
N ASN A 97 5.25 2.23 3.20
CA ASN A 97 5.71 1.60 1.96
C ASN A 97 5.49 2.49 0.73
N LEU A 98 4.39 3.27 0.69
CA LEU A 98 4.16 4.26 -0.36
C LEU A 98 5.30 5.30 -0.39
N ALA A 99 5.73 5.79 0.78
CA ALA A 99 6.86 6.70 0.87
C ALA A 99 8.17 6.04 0.37
N CYS A 100 8.43 4.79 0.74
CA CYS A 100 9.59 4.04 0.25
C CYS A 100 9.56 3.86 -1.28
N ALA A 101 8.40 3.52 -1.85
CA ALA A 101 8.24 3.37 -3.29
C ALA A 101 8.54 4.67 -4.04
N LEU A 102 8.07 5.82 -3.54
CA LEU A 102 8.38 7.12 -4.12
C LEU A 102 9.89 7.41 -4.06
N GLN A 103 10.55 7.17 -2.91
CA GLN A 103 11.99 7.40 -2.77
C GLN A 103 12.85 6.58 -3.75
N VAL A 104 12.37 5.40 -4.16
CA VAL A 104 13.12 4.50 -5.07
C VAL A 104 12.80 4.80 -6.54
N PHE A 105 11.55 5.12 -6.86
CA PHE A 105 11.06 5.15 -8.25
C PHE A 105 10.74 6.56 -8.77
N THR A 106 10.87 7.59 -7.96
CA THR A 106 10.61 8.96 -8.38
C THR A 106 11.75 9.90 -7.99
N ASP A 107 11.88 10.98 -8.76
CA ASP A 107 12.74 12.10 -8.45
C ASP A 107 11.93 13.38 -8.68
N PRO A 108 11.74 14.28 -7.71
CA PRO A 108 10.94 15.48 -7.91
C PRO A 108 11.47 16.40 -9.03
N VAL A 109 12.74 16.31 -9.41
CA VAL A 109 13.32 17.05 -10.54
C VAL A 109 12.95 16.41 -11.88
N VAL A 110 12.83 15.08 -11.93
CA VAL A 110 12.58 14.33 -13.19
C VAL A 110 11.11 13.93 -13.37
N THR A 111 10.48 13.40 -12.32
CA THR A 111 9.10 12.88 -12.33
C THR A 111 8.09 14.03 -12.32
N ARG A 112 7.39 14.24 -13.43
CA ARG A 112 6.58 15.45 -13.68
C ARG A 112 5.22 15.47 -13.01
N SER A 113 4.53 14.33 -13.04
CA SER A 113 3.14 14.19 -12.62
C SER A 113 2.95 12.86 -11.91
N VAL A 114 2.05 12.83 -10.92
CA VAL A 114 1.58 11.60 -10.27
C VAL A 114 0.11 11.43 -10.62
N PHE A 115 -0.21 10.39 -11.39
CA PHE A 115 -1.59 10.07 -11.74
C PHE A 115 -2.24 9.24 -10.62
N VAL A 116 -3.41 9.66 -10.16
CA VAL A 116 -4.15 9.02 -9.06
C VAL A 116 -5.61 8.88 -9.47
N VAL A 117 -6.24 7.76 -9.15
CA VAL A 117 -7.69 7.58 -9.38
C VAL A 117 -8.51 8.59 -8.56
N GLU A 118 -9.64 9.06 -9.09
CA GLU A 118 -10.59 9.96 -8.44
C GLU A 118 -11.97 9.28 -8.34
N PRO A 119 -12.53 9.08 -7.13
CA PRO A 119 -11.98 9.46 -5.81
C PRO A 119 -10.80 8.59 -5.35
N ALA A 120 -9.89 9.17 -4.56
CA ALA A 120 -8.71 8.47 -4.04
C ALA A 120 -8.73 8.28 -2.52
N TYR A 121 -7.88 7.36 -2.03
CA TYR A 121 -7.57 7.25 -0.61
C TYR A 121 -6.81 8.49 -0.12
N PHE A 122 -7.52 9.43 0.50
CA PHE A 122 -7.02 10.77 0.84
C PHE A 122 -5.77 10.78 1.74
N LEU A 123 -5.56 9.75 2.58
CA LEU A 123 -4.36 9.66 3.42
C LEU A 123 -3.07 9.45 2.61
N SER A 124 -3.17 9.07 1.33
CA SER A 124 -2.02 9.00 0.43
C SER A 124 -1.53 10.39 -0.03
N PHE A 125 -2.39 11.41 -0.06
CA PHE A 125 -2.06 12.72 -0.64
C PHE A 125 -0.88 13.38 0.05
N ARG A 126 -0.85 13.35 1.38
CA ARG A 126 0.26 13.91 2.14
C ARG A 126 1.59 13.22 1.85
N VAL A 127 1.57 11.91 1.59
CA VAL A 127 2.77 11.14 1.25
C VAL A 127 3.35 11.62 -0.09
N PHE A 128 2.50 11.92 -1.08
CA PHE A 128 2.95 12.50 -2.35
C PHE A 128 3.45 13.94 -2.20
N GLU A 129 2.77 14.77 -1.40
CA GLU A 129 3.20 16.15 -1.11
C GLU A 129 4.59 16.17 -0.46
N ASP A 130 4.80 15.35 0.58
CA ASP A 130 6.07 15.27 1.31
C ASP A 130 7.21 14.73 0.42
N ALA A 131 6.89 13.96 -0.62
CA ALA A 131 7.83 13.50 -1.64
C ALA A 131 8.11 14.54 -2.75
N GLY A 132 7.60 15.77 -2.63
CA GLY A 132 7.86 16.87 -3.58
C GLY A 132 6.88 16.93 -4.76
N PHE A 133 5.72 16.28 -4.66
CA PHE A 133 4.69 16.26 -5.70
C PHE A 133 3.48 17.15 -5.41
N ALA A 134 3.60 18.09 -4.47
CA ALA A 134 2.56 19.10 -4.24
C ALA A 134 2.19 19.83 -5.55
N GLY A 135 0.89 19.90 -5.86
CA GLY A 135 0.39 20.48 -7.12
C GLY A 135 0.65 19.65 -8.39
N ARG A 136 1.23 18.45 -8.27
CA ARG A 136 1.59 17.57 -9.40
C ARG A 136 0.75 16.30 -9.45
N LEU A 137 -0.19 16.13 -8.53
CA LEU A 137 -1.20 15.07 -8.61
C LEU A 137 -2.20 15.39 -9.73
N ARG A 138 -2.56 14.36 -10.50
CA ARG A 138 -3.51 14.42 -11.62
C ARG A 138 -4.55 13.33 -11.43
N GLY A 139 -5.81 13.74 -11.23
CA GLY A 139 -6.94 12.83 -11.07
C GLY A 139 -7.28 12.12 -12.38
N ILE A 140 -7.48 10.80 -12.31
CA ILE A 140 -8.06 9.98 -13.37
C ILE A 140 -9.43 9.50 -12.89
N PRO A 141 -10.53 9.80 -13.59
CA PRO A 141 -11.84 9.34 -13.17
C PRO A 141 -11.93 7.81 -13.16
N GLU A 142 -12.79 7.26 -12.33
CA GLU A 142 -13.24 5.87 -12.41
C GLU A 142 -14.67 5.78 -12.96
N ASP A 143 -14.98 4.64 -13.56
CA ASP A 143 -16.33 4.21 -13.93
C ASP A 143 -16.76 2.97 -13.13
N GLY A 144 -17.87 2.34 -13.51
CA GLY A 144 -18.38 1.15 -12.82
C GLY A 144 -17.46 -0.08 -12.88
N GLU A 145 -16.45 -0.07 -13.77
CA GLU A 145 -15.49 -1.15 -14.00
C GLU A 145 -14.07 -0.79 -13.50
N GLY A 146 -13.87 0.41 -12.98
CA GLY A 146 -12.61 0.86 -12.38
C GLY A 146 -12.03 2.10 -13.08
N VAL A 147 -10.71 2.22 -13.10
CA VAL A 147 -10.02 3.41 -13.65
C VAL A 147 -10.31 3.59 -15.15
N ASP A 148 -10.63 4.82 -15.57
CA ASP A 148 -10.78 5.18 -16.98
C ASP A 148 -9.40 5.22 -17.68
N VAL A 149 -9.06 4.11 -18.34
CA VAL A 149 -7.78 3.91 -19.01
C VAL A 149 -7.62 4.83 -20.24
N GLU A 150 -8.70 5.17 -20.93
CA GLU A 150 -8.61 6.08 -22.08
C GLU A 150 -8.35 7.52 -21.61
N SER A 151 -8.99 7.97 -20.52
CA SER A 151 -8.64 9.26 -19.90
C SER A 151 -7.19 9.30 -19.40
N LEU A 152 -6.71 8.23 -18.79
CA LEU A 152 -5.30 8.12 -18.38
C LEU A 152 -4.35 8.27 -19.58
N LYS A 153 -4.63 7.56 -20.68
CA LYS A 153 -3.84 7.60 -21.91
C LYS A 153 -3.83 8.97 -22.57
N GLU A 154 -4.96 9.68 -22.58
CA GLU A 154 -5.03 11.06 -23.07
C GLU A 154 -4.16 11.99 -22.24
N ARG A 155 -4.28 11.94 -20.90
CA ARG A 155 -3.48 12.77 -20.00
C ARG A 155 -1.99 12.48 -20.04
N LEU A 156 -1.59 11.22 -20.26
CA LEU A 156 -0.19 10.86 -20.47
C LEU A 156 0.38 11.54 -21.73
N LYS A 157 -0.38 11.57 -22.83
CA LYS A 157 0.03 12.27 -24.06
C LYS A 157 0.13 13.78 -23.87
N GLU A 158 -0.82 14.39 -23.15
CA GLU A 158 -0.79 15.81 -22.81
C GLU A 158 0.44 16.17 -21.97
N ASP A 159 0.76 15.33 -20.98
CA ASP A 159 1.96 15.48 -20.16
C ASP A 159 3.20 15.41 -21.07
N GLU A 160 3.36 14.37 -21.90
CA GLU A 160 4.49 14.24 -22.84
C GLU A 160 4.66 15.44 -23.79
N GLN A 161 3.57 15.92 -24.39
CA GLN A 161 3.61 17.07 -25.32
C GLN A 161 4.08 18.35 -24.64
N SER A 162 3.68 18.57 -23.39
CA SER A 162 4.10 19.71 -22.57
C SER A 162 5.59 19.66 -22.17
N SER A 163 6.29 18.55 -22.44
CA SER A 163 7.73 18.36 -22.15
C SER A 163 8.63 18.88 -23.27
N ASN A 164 8.20 18.70 -24.52
CA ASN A 164 9.01 19.04 -25.70
C ASN A 164 9.22 20.55 -25.90
N SER A 165 8.57 21.40 -25.10
CA SER A 165 8.80 22.85 -25.10
C SER A 165 9.96 23.31 -24.21
N ASP A 166 10.46 22.48 -23.27
CA ASP A 166 11.36 22.94 -22.19
C ASP A 166 12.71 22.19 -22.03
N ALA A 167 13.04 21.20 -22.87
CA ALA A 167 14.23 20.35 -22.61
C ALA A 167 15.52 20.76 -23.37
N LYS A 168 16.44 21.46 -22.69
CA LYS A 168 17.88 21.19 -22.76
C LYS A 168 18.30 20.58 -21.43
N VAL A 169 18.62 19.29 -21.39
CA VAL A 169 19.12 18.61 -20.19
C VAL A 169 20.55 18.17 -20.43
N GLU A 170 21.47 18.75 -19.66
CA GLU A 170 22.87 18.37 -19.58
C GLU A 170 23.01 17.35 -18.45
N PHE A 171 23.45 16.13 -18.77
CA PHE A 171 23.70 15.08 -17.78
C PHE A 171 25.08 15.29 -17.14
N CYS A 172 25.13 15.70 -15.88
CA CYS A 172 26.33 15.57 -15.05
C CYS A 172 26.20 14.32 -14.18
N PHE A 173 26.85 13.22 -14.60
CA PHE A 173 27.19 12.14 -13.68
C PHE A 173 28.46 12.55 -12.92
N GLY A 174 28.32 12.87 -11.64
CA GLY A 174 29.42 13.01 -10.68
C GLY A 174 29.41 11.81 -9.75
N ALA A 175 30.54 11.11 -9.70
CA ALA A 175 30.81 9.88 -8.94
C ALA A 175 30.62 10.00 -7.42
#